data_AF-A0A821X1I2-F1
#
_entry.id   AF-A0A821X1I2-F1
#
_cell.length_a   1.000
_cell.length_b   1.000
_cell.length_c   1.000
_cell.angle_alpha   90.00
_cell.angle_beta   90.00
_cell.angle_gamma   90.00
#
_symmetry.space_group_name_H-M   'P 1'
#
loop_
_entity.id
_entity.type
_entity.pdbx_description
1 polymer ?
#
loop_
_entity_poly.entity_id
_entity_poly.type
_entity_poly.pdbx_seq_one_letter_code
_entity_poly.pdbx_strand_id
1 'polypeptide(L)'
;FIKFAQVNYSKKNIKFIANEEYADAFQMNKGVTFILYQNDVSTTFDIPSRPGQPYATNITDHSLTLNWSKPIYGSQSIQQYKIYSKNISNHKWNLLLTTANATLSVDISNLIKGKYQFKVQGTTLVGDTTKSDASNIIG
;
A
#
# COMPACT_ATOMS: atom_id res chain seq x y z
N PHE A 1 -5.93 -13.56 18.12
CA PHE A 1 -7.41 -13.62 18.14
C PHE A 1 -7.98 -12.22 17.95
N ILE A 2 -8.49 -11.90 16.75
CA ILE A 2 -9.36 -10.73 16.54
C ILE A 2 -10.54 -11.20 15.69
N LYS A 3 -11.73 -11.17 16.30
CA LYS A 3 -13.04 -11.40 15.70
C LYS A 3 -13.37 -10.25 14.76
N PHE A 4 -13.83 -10.50 13.54
CA PHE A 4 -14.98 -9.79 12.92
C PHE A 4 -15.57 -10.63 11.78
N ALA A 5 -16.69 -11.31 12.07
CA ALA A 5 -17.72 -11.56 11.08
C ALA A 5 -18.82 -10.54 11.36
N GLN A 6 -18.85 -9.42 10.63
CA GLN A 6 -20.06 -8.60 10.63
C GLN A 6 -21.06 -9.30 9.69
N VAL A 7 -21.82 -10.14 10.35
CA VAL A 7 -22.97 -10.93 9.92
C VAL A 7 -23.89 -10.10 9.03
N ASN A 8 -23.94 -10.43 7.72
CA ASN A 8 -25.07 -10.12 6.86
C ASN A 8 -25.94 -11.40 6.72
N TYR A 9 -26.47 -11.89 7.84
CA TYR A 9 -27.16 -13.19 7.92
C TYR A 9 -28.56 -13.19 7.30
N SER A 10 -29.13 -12.02 6.96
CA SER A 10 -30.53 -11.97 6.53
C SER A 10 -30.75 -12.14 5.01
N LYS A 11 -29.71 -12.02 4.19
CA LYS A 11 -29.82 -12.17 2.72
C LYS A 11 -28.62 -12.96 2.19
N LYS A 12 -28.84 -14.25 1.90
CA LYS A 12 -27.89 -15.25 1.39
C LYS A 12 -27.29 -14.93 0.00
N ASN A 13 -26.83 -13.71 -0.26
CA ASN A 13 -26.35 -13.33 -1.59
C ASN A 13 -24.86 -13.04 -1.62
N ILE A 14 -24.28 -12.31 -0.64
CA ILE A 14 -22.85 -11.95 -0.66
C ILE A 14 -22.32 -11.80 0.79
N LYS A 15 -21.16 -12.40 1.09
CA LYS A 15 -20.40 -12.21 2.34
C LYS A 15 -18.93 -11.94 2.05
N PHE A 16 -18.34 -10.97 2.74
CA PHE A 16 -16.90 -10.66 2.68
C PHE A 16 -16.21 -11.05 3.99
N ILE A 17 -15.01 -11.63 3.89
CA ILE A 17 -14.11 -11.88 5.02
C ILE A 17 -12.77 -11.26 4.65
N ALA A 18 -12.17 -10.49 5.56
CA ALA A 18 -10.82 -9.98 5.41
C ALA A 18 -9.96 -10.54 6.54
N ASN A 19 -8.88 -11.21 6.20
CA ASN A 19 -7.90 -11.74 7.15
C ASN A 19 -6.57 -11.01 6.95
N GLU A 20 -6.06 -10.39 8.02
CA GLU A 20 -4.63 -10.04 8.07
C GLU A 20 -3.84 -11.32 8.31
N GLU A 21 -3.02 -11.70 7.35
CA GLU A 21 -2.14 -12.85 7.45
C GLU A 21 -0.68 -12.39 7.39
N TYR A 22 0.18 -13.09 8.14
CA TYR A 22 1.62 -12.93 7.99
C TYR A 22 2.04 -13.73 6.76
N ALA A 23 2.35 -13.03 5.68
CA ALA A 23 2.76 -13.63 4.42
C ALA A 23 4.16 -14.25 4.52
N ASP A 24 4.98 -13.76 5.46
CA ASP A 24 6.17 -14.46 5.90
C ASP A 24 6.33 -14.39 7.43
N ALA A 25 6.73 -15.52 8.03
CA ALA A 25 6.87 -15.68 9.47
C ALA A 25 8.18 -15.10 10.04
N PHE A 26 9.09 -14.60 9.20
CA PHE A 26 10.47 -14.23 9.59
C PHE A 26 10.76 -12.72 9.57
N GLN A 27 10.08 -11.97 8.70
CA GLN A 27 10.18 -10.53 8.47
C GLN A 27 8.85 -9.81 8.81
N MET A 28 7.83 -10.55 9.29
CA MET A 28 6.52 -10.03 9.70
C MET A 28 5.79 -9.21 8.62
N ASN A 29 6.02 -9.52 7.35
CA ASN A 29 5.35 -8.85 6.25
C ASN A 29 3.85 -9.23 6.25
N LYS A 30 2.99 -8.23 6.42
CA LYS A 30 1.53 -8.40 6.45
C LYS A 30 0.96 -8.41 5.03
N GLY A 31 0.25 -9.48 4.69
CA GLY A 31 -0.67 -9.57 3.55
C GLY A 31 -2.13 -9.47 4.03
N VAL A 32 -3.04 -9.14 3.13
CA VAL A 32 -4.48 -9.16 3.43
C VAL A 32 -5.19 -10.04 2.41
N THR A 33 -5.84 -11.08 2.92
CA THR A 33 -6.65 -12.00 2.12
C THR A 33 -8.12 -11.60 2.23
N PHE A 34 -8.77 -11.37 1.09
CA PHE A 34 -10.21 -11.14 1.01
C PHE A 34 -10.91 -12.39 0.47
N ILE A 35 -11.92 -12.89 1.16
CA ILE A 35 -12.74 -14.01 0.70
C ILE A 35 -14.16 -13.50 0.46
N LEU A 36 -14.61 -13.62 -0.78
CA LEU A 36 -15.96 -13.35 -1.22
C LEU A 36 -16.73 -14.67 -1.26
N TYR A 37 -17.81 -14.79 -0.49
CA TYR A 37 -18.75 -15.89 -0.60
C TYR A 37 -20.01 -15.42 -1.32
N GLN A 38 -20.34 -16.04 -2.44
CA GLN A 38 -21.55 -15.78 -3.22
C GLN A 38 -22.16 -17.10 -3.64
N ASN A 39 -23.44 -17.34 -3.30
CA ASN A 39 -24.17 -18.57 -3.63
C ASN A 39 -23.39 -19.86 -3.27
N ASP A 40 -22.86 -19.93 -2.05
CA ASP A 40 -22.03 -21.03 -1.54
C ASP A 40 -20.69 -21.27 -2.26
N VAL A 41 -20.30 -20.39 -3.20
CA VAL A 41 -18.98 -20.37 -3.84
C VAL A 41 -18.09 -19.34 -3.14
N SER A 42 -16.84 -19.71 -2.82
CA SER A 42 -15.83 -18.80 -2.27
C SER A 42 -14.79 -18.40 -3.32
N THR A 43 -14.57 -17.10 -3.50
CA THR A 43 -13.47 -16.54 -4.29
C THR A 43 -12.49 -15.83 -3.37
N THR A 44 -11.22 -16.21 -3.43
CA THR A 44 -10.15 -15.63 -2.61
C THR A 44 -9.34 -14.63 -3.43
N PHE A 45 -9.09 -13.47 -2.85
CA PHE A 45 -8.22 -12.44 -3.39
C PHE A 45 -7.08 -12.16 -2.41
N ASP A 46 -5.85 -12.42 -2.84
CA ASP A 46 -4.67 -12.19 -2.02
C ASP A 46 -4.00 -10.89 -2.48
N ILE A 47 -4.27 -9.81 -1.74
CA ILE A 47 -3.70 -8.50 -2.03
C ILE A 47 -2.22 -8.53 -1.67
N PRO A 48 -1.33 -8.00 -2.54
CA PRO A 48 0.07 -8.00 -2.27
C PRO A 48 0.44 -7.41 -0.93
N SER A 49 1.57 -7.90 -0.42
CA SER A 49 2.22 -7.28 0.73
C SER A 49 2.49 -5.80 0.44
N ARG A 50 2.81 -5.03 1.50
CA ARG A 50 3.29 -3.67 1.30
C ARG A 50 4.48 -3.61 0.33
N PRO A 51 4.63 -2.51 -0.44
CA PRO A 51 5.86 -2.21 -1.15
C PRO A 51 7.04 -2.06 -0.17
N GLY A 52 8.25 -2.21 -0.68
CA GLY A 52 9.46 -1.98 0.12
C GLY A 52 9.58 -0.54 0.61
N GLN A 53 10.45 -0.32 1.60
CA GLN A 53 10.73 1.03 2.10
C GLN A 53 11.25 1.91 0.94
N PRO A 54 10.62 3.06 0.69
CA PRO A 54 11.05 3.93 -0.39
C PRO A 54 12.33 4.70 -0.02
N TYR A 55 13.16 4.99 -1.02
CA TYR A 55 14.38 5.78 -0.90
C TYR A 55 14.45 6.82 -2.02
N ALA A 56 15.11 7.94 -1.76
CA ALA A 56 15.22 9.05 -2.71
C ALA A 56 16.61 9.12 -3.35
N THR A 57 16.63 9.52 -4.62
CA THR A 57 17.82 9.86 -5.42
C THR A 57 17.60 11.20 -6.10
N ASN A 58 18.64 11.79 -6.72
CA ASN A 58 18.53 13.07 -7.45
C ASN A 58 17.87 14.20 -6.64
N ILE A 59 18.27 14.33 -5.38
CA ILE A 59 17.61 15.23 -4.42
C ILE A 59 18.06 16.68 -4.67
N THR A 60 17.10 17.59 -4.75
CA THR A 60 17.28 19.05 -4.75
C THR A 60 16.38 19.68 -3.69
N ASP A 61 16.47 21.00 -3.50
CA ASP A 61 15.59 21.74 -2.59
C ASP A 61 14.09 21.65 -2.96
N HIS A 62 13.78 21.30 -4.22
CA HIS A 62 12.42 21.35 -4.77
C HIS A 62 11.99 20.07 -5.51
N SER A 63 12.87 19.09 -5.64
CA SER A 63 12.58 17.84 -6.36
C SER A 63 13.41 16.68 -5.86
N LEU A 64 12.93 15.47 -6.14
CA LEU A 64 13.67 14.22 -5.96
C LEU A 64 13.07 13.13 -6.83
N THR A 65 13.84 12.08 -7.09
CA THR A 65 13.32 10.82 -7.63
C THR A 65 13.09 9.84 -6.48
N LEU A 66 11.86 9.39 -6.29
CA LEU A 66 11.52 8.40 -5.27
C LEU A 66 11.50 7.00 -5.88
N ASN A 67 12.18 6.04 -5.26
CA ASN A 67 12.28 4.65 -5.71
C ASN A 67 11.80 3.69 -4.62
N TRP A 68 11.26 2.53 -5.00
CA TRP A 68 10.84 1.48 -4.08
C TRP A 68 10.92 0.10 -4.74
N SER A 69 10.80 -0.96 -3.94
CA SER A 69 10.69 -2.33 -4.47
C SER A 69 9.23 -2.79 -4.54
N LYS A 70 8.92 -3.62 -5.53
CA LYS A 70 7.62 -4.28 -5.64
C LYS A 70 7.33 -5.14 -4.39
N PRO A 71 6.05 -5.38 -4.06
CA PRO A 71 5.67 -6.40 -3.10
C PRO A 71 6.30 -7.77 -3.41
N ILE A 72 6.63 -8.52 -2.36
CA ILE A 72 7.26 -9.84 -2.47
C ILE A 72 6.19 -10.94 -2.60
N TYR A 73 5.04 -10.74 -1.95
CA TYR A 73 3.95 -11.72 -1.84
C TYR A 73 2.64 -11.18 -2.37
N GLY A 74 1.68 -12.08 -2.62
CA GLY A 74 0.36 -11.80 -3.16
C GLY A 74 0.19 -12.26 -4.59
N SER A 75 -1.04 -12.65 -4.95
CA SER A 75 -1.37 -13.10 -6.31
C SER A 75 -1.92 -11.99 -7.20
N GLN A 76 -2.44 -10.91 -6.62
CA GLN A 76 -3.02 -9.81 -7.39
C GLN A 76 -1.94 -8.86 -7.90
N SER A 77 -1.99 -8.51 -9.18
CA SER A 77 -1.00 -7.61 -9.76
C SER A 77 -1.24 -6.15 -9.35
N ILE A 78 -0.17 -5.46 -8.93
CA ILE A 78 -0.20 -4.00 -8.77
C ILE A 78 -0.47 -3.35 -10.12
N GLN A 79 -1.43 -2.44 -10.16
CA GLN A 79 -1.78 -1.61 -11.31
C GLN A 79 -1.09 -0.25 -11.27
N GLN A 80 -0.98 0.33 -10.07
CA GLN A 80 -0.40 1.65 -9.84
C GLN A 80 0.05 1.81 -8.38
N TYR A 81 0.77 2.87 -8.08
CA TYR A 81 1.22 3.21 -6.74
C TYR A 81 0.75 4.61 -6.33
N LYS A 82 0.27 4.72 -5.09
CA LYS A 82 -0.04 5.98 -4.42
C LYS A 82 1.16 6.39 -3.56
N ILE A 83 1.67 7.59 -3.80
CA ILE A 83 2.80 8.15 -3.05
C ILE A 83 2.24 9.14 -2.03
N TYR A 84 2.62 8.93 -0.78
CA TYR A 84 2.26 9.80 0.33
C TYR A 84 3.50 10.54 0.80
N SER A 85 3.34 11.84 1.10
CA SER A 85 4.39 12.65 1.71
C SER A 85 3.94 13.17 3.07
N LYS A 86 4.90 13.34 3.97
CA LYS A 86 4.72 13.99 5.26
C LYS A 86 5.84 14.97 5.45
N ASN A 87 5.51 16.26 5.56
CA ASN A 87 6.46 17.25 6.03
C ASN A 87 6.66 17.05 7.53
N ILE A 88 7.92 16.98 7.98
CA ILE A 88 8.22 16.71 9.39
C ILE A 88 7.60 17.76 10.32
N SER A 89 7.45 19.00 9.87
CA SER A 89 6.87 20.09 10.67
C SER A 89 5.36 19.97 10.87
N ASN A 90 4.62 19.32 9.95
CA ASN A 90 3.15 19.23 10.02
C ASN A 90 2.63 17.85 10.47
N HIS A 91 3.52 16.86 10.59
CA HIS A 91 3.26 15.48 11.03
C HIS A 91 2.11 14.74 10.33
N LYS A 92 1.58 15.26 9.22
CA LYS A 92 0.42 14.70 8.52
C LYS A 92 0.83 14.07 7.18
N TRP A 93 0.44 12.82 6.98
CA TRP A 93 0.56 12.15 5.68
C TRP A 93 -0.50 12.67 4.73
N ASN A 94 -0.09 13.12 3.55
CA ASN A 94 -0.98 13.54 2.46
C ASN A 94 -0.69 12.70 1.22
N LEU A 95 -1.72 12.39 0.44
CA LEU A 95 -1.54 11.80 -0.89
C LEU A 95 -0.90 12.88 -1.77
N LEU A 96 0.28 12.59 -2.29
CA LEU A 96 1.03 13.51 -3.14
C LEU A 96 0.69 13.28 -4.62
N LEU A 97 0.77 12.02 -5.05
CA LEU A 97 0.44 11.63 -6.43
C LEU A 97 0.11 10.14 -6.52
N THR A 98 -0.44 9.75 -7.66
CA THR A 98 -0.62 8.36 -8.06
C THR A 98 0.09 8.13 -9.39
N THR A 99 0.87 7.04 -9.51
CA THR A 99 1.55 6.69 -10.75
C THR A 99 0.55 6.22 -11.80
N ALA A 100 0.87 6.40 -13.09
CA ALA A 100 -0.02 5.94 -14.17
C ALA A 100 -0.06 4.41 -14.30
N ASN A 101 1.04 3.74 -13.94
CA ASN A 101 1.23 2.29 -14.05
C ASN A 101 1.99 1.75 -12.83
N ALA A 102 2.28 0.46 -12.80
CA ALA A 102 3.04 -0.22 -11.75
C ALA A 102 4.56 0.07 -11.78
N THR A 103 4.95 1.34 -12.01
CA THR A 103 6.35 1.78 -11.97
C THR A 103 6.93 1.63 -10.57
N LEU A 104 8.26 1.51 -10.47
CA LEU A 104 8.97 1.40 -9.18
C LEU A 104 9.75 2.67 -8.83
N SER A 105 9.51 3.73 -9.59
CA SER A 105 10.12 5.03 -9.44
C SER A 105 9.18 6.13 -9.92
N VAL A 106 9.31 7.32 -9.34
CA VAL A 106 8.62 8.54 -9.79
C VAL A 106 9.41 9.79 -9.45
N ASP A 107 9.43 10.74 -10.38
CA ASP A 107 9.97 12.07 -10.12
C ASP A 107 8.93 12.94 -9.42
N ILE A 108 9.35 13.52 -8.30
CA ILE A 108 8.57 14.44 -7.49
C ILE A 108 9.19 15.82 -7.67
N SER A 109 8.36 16.78 -8.07
CA SER A 109 8.75 18.19 -8.25
C SER A 109 7.85 19.11 -7.44
N ASN A 110 8.16 20.41 -7.46
CA ASN A 110 7.41 21.45 -6.75
C ASN A 110 7.30 21.22 -5.24
N LEU A 111 8.31 20.58 -4.64
CA LEU A 111 8.42 20.49 -3.19
C LEU A 111 8.72 21.87 -2.62
N ILE A 112 8.00 22.24 -1.58
CA ILE A 112 8.38 23.37 -0.74
C ILE A 112 9.63 22.94 0.02
N LYS A 113 10.63 23.82 0.11
CA LYS A 113 11.86 23.53 0.84
C LYS A 113 11.55 23.09 2.27
N GLY A 114 12.08 21.93 2.67
CA GLY A 114 11.83 21.36 3.98
C GLY A 114 12.22 19.89 4.07
N LYS A 115 11.96 19.29 5.24
CA LYS A 115 12.26 17.88 5.50
C LYS A 115 11.00 17.03 5.34
N TYR A 116 11.10 15.97 4.55
CA TYR A 116 10.00 15.09 4.19
C TYR A 116 10.30 13.64 4.51
N GLN A 117 9.24 12.87 4.74
CA GLN A 117 9.25 11.42 4.61
C GLN A 117 8.20 11.01 3.58
N PHE A 118 8.44 9.85 2.96
CA PHE A 118 7.56 9.28 1.95
C PHE A 118 7.11 7.88 2.33
N LYS A 119 5.90 7.52 1.88
CA LYS A 119 5.36 6.17 1.92
C LYS A 119 4.75 5.84 0.57
N VAL A 120 4.77 4.56 0.22
CA VAL A 120 4.20 4.06 -1.04
C VAL A 120 3.14 3.01 -0.72
N GLN A 121 2.04 3.02 -1.48
CA GLN A 121 0.97 2.03 -1.38
C GLN A 121 0.65 1.51 -2.77
N GLY A 122 0.63 0.19 -2.94
CA GLY A 122 0.21 -0.42 -4.20
C GLY A 122 -1.31 -0.44 -4.30
N THR A 123 -1.83 -0.28 -5.52
CA THR A 123 -3.25 -0.41 -5.85
C THR A 123 -3.43 -1.56 -6.83
N THR A 124 -4.35 -2.48 -6.53
CA THR A 124 -4.73 -3.62 -7.37
C THR A 124 -6.18 -3.47 -7.85
N LEU A 125 -6.66 -4.40 -8.68
CA LEU A 125 -8.06 -4.45 -9.11
C LEU A 125 -9.04 -4.72 -7.96
N VAL A 126 -8.56 -5.29 -6.85
CA VAL A 126 -9.40 -5.74 -5.73
C VAL A 126 -9.25 -4.85 -4.48
N GLY A 127 -8.28 -3.93 -4.49
CA GLY A 127 -8.02 -3.03 -3.36
C GLY A 127 -6.58 -2.56 -3.28
N ASP A 128 -6.28 -1.77 -2.25
CA ASP A 128 -4.93 -1.27 -1.98
C ASP A 128 -4.17 -2.19 -1.02
N THR A 129 -2.85 -2.28 -1.20
CA THR A 129 -1.95 -2.90 -0.22
C THR A 129 -1.92 -2.09 1.08
N THR A 130 -1.30 -2.61 2.12
CA THR A 130 -0.83 -1.76 3.22
C THR A 130 0.25 -0.79 2.72
N LYS A 131 0.36 0.38 3.36
CA LYS A 131 1.42 1.36 3.06
C LYS A 131 2.78 0.79 3.48
N SER A 132 3.83 1.15 2.74
CA SER A 132 5.22 0.86 3.09
C SER A 132 5.60 1.45 4.46
N ASP A 133 6.76 1.03 4.96
CA ASP A 133 7.47 1.80 5.98
C ASP A 133 7.82 3.19 5.43
N ALA A 134 7.97 4.16 6.34
CA ALA A 134 8.37 5.51 5.96
C ALA A 134 9.81 5.50 5.47
N SER A 135 10.11 6.28 4.44
CA SER A 135 11.50 6.57 4.06
C SER A 135 12.26 7.19 5.23
N ASN A 136 13.59 7.21 5.09
CA ASN A 136 14.41 8.14 5.85
C ASN A 136 13.94 9.58 5.62
N ILE A 137 14.29 10.47 6.55
CA ILE A 137 14.01 11.90 6.39
C ILE A 137 14.90 12.44 5.27
N ILE A 138 14.28 13.13 4.31
CA ILE A 138 14.94 13.71 3.13
C ILE A 138 14.71 15.22 3.14
N GLY A 139 15.76 16.01 2.92
CA GLY A 139 15.71 17.46 2.78
C GLY A 139 17.04 18.11 3.07
#